data_AF-A0A7W6N7I8-F1
#
_entry.id   AF-A0A7W6N7I8-F1
#
_cell.length_a   1.000
_cell.length_b   1.000
_cell.length_c   1.000
_cell.angle_alpha   90.00
_cell.angle_beta   90.00
_cell.angle_gamma   90.00
#
_symmetry.space_group_name_H-M   'P 1'
#
loop_
_entity.id
_entity.type
_entity.pdbx_description
1 polymer ?
#
loop_
_entity_poly.entity_id
_entity_poly.type
_entity_poly.pdbx_seq_one_letter_code
_entity_poly.pdbx_strand_id
1 'polypeptide(L)'
;MTNGWGRKAGWSLAALGLTALTACGAPGEGGFGVGDMLLTAGTTQAPPQAAEIRDVYCPTVDVVDGGAALQVRGGGEGASIRSQVSLSDVARECIGQTDGSTVVKVGVEARALLGVGGSAGRYDVPVQIVVRDGSTVFANRSRRAAAAIPAGQTQTTVSVIEDGIVVPAASANSFKIEVGLGGRAPAGRRG
;
A
#
# COMPACT_ATOMS: atom_id res chain seq x y z
N MET A 1 22.07 29.05 67.74
CA MET A 1 20.61 28.85 67.87
C MET A 1 20.33 27.46 67.27
N THR A 2 20.59 26.32 67.92
CA THR A 2 19.94 25.72 69.13
C THR A 2 18.41 25.86 69.03
N ASN A 3 17.53 24.87 68.99
CA ASN A 3 17.45 23.43 69.33
C ASN A 3 16.27 22.85 68.47
N GLY A 4 16.08 21.57 68.17
CA GLY A 4 16.33 20.33 68.92
C GLY A 4 15.03 19.81 69.56
N TRP A 5 14.39 18.80 68.95
CA TRP A 5 13.51 17.78 69.60
C TRP A 5 12.87 16.92 68.50
N GLY A 6 12.79 15.60 68.53
CA GLY A 6 13.32 14.57 69.40
C GLY A 6 12.53 13.27 69.16
N ARG A 7 13.25 12.16 69.19
CA ARG A 7 12.75 10.79 68.96
C ARG A 7 11.86 10.36 70.12
N LYS A 8 10.67 9.79 69.86
CA LYS A 8 10.07 8.72 70.69
C LYS A 8 9.27 7.75 69.83
N ALA A 9 9.58 6.47 70.04
CA ALA A 9 8.96 5.30 69.45
C ALA A 9 7.60 4.97 70.07
N GLY A 10 6.75 4.29 69.32
CA GLY A 10 5.54 3.63 69.80
C GLY A 10 5.07 2.59 68.79
N TRP A 11 5.30 1.31 69.10
CA TRP A 11 4.72 0.15 68.43
C TRP A 11 3.21 0.10 68.65
N SER A 12 2.44 -0.30 67.63
CA SER A 12 1.41 -1.37 67.72
C SER A 12 0.85 -1.74 66.34
N LEU A 13 0.49 -3.03 66.23
CA LEU A 13 0.11 -3.81 65.05
C LEU A 13 -1.24 -3.45 64.40
N ALA A 14 -1.36 -3.72 63.09
CA ALA A 14 -2.36 -4.61 62.43
C ALA A 14 -2.52 -4.20 60.94
N ALA A 15 -2.09 -5.04 59.98
CA ALA A 15 -2.92 -5.91 59.12
C ALA A 15 -3.92 -5.12 58.23
N LEU A 16 -4.10 -5.27 56.90
CA LEU A 16 -3.82 -6.21 55.81
C LEU A 16 -3.82 -5.36 54.51
N GLY A 17 -3.32 -5.72 53.33
CA GLY A 17 -2.65 -6.90 52.82
C GLY A 17 -2.05 -6.55 51.45
N LEU A 18 -0.85 -7.05 51.18
CA LEU A 18 -0.24 -7.05 49.85
C LEU A 18 -0.50 -8.40 49.21
N THR A 19 -1.21 -8.43 48.08
CA THR A 19 -1.21 -9.58 47.18
C THR A 19 -0.21 -9.30 46.06
N ALA A 20 1.01 -9.84 46.24
CA ALA A 20 1.86 -10.19 45.13
C ALA A 20 1.50 -11.62 44.72
N LEU A 21 1.15 -11.84 43.45
CA LEU A 21 1.22 -13.18 42.86
C LEU A 21 2.12 -13.13 41.63
N THR A 22 3.36 -13.54 41.92
CA THR A 22 4.23 -14.27 41.02
C THR A 22 3.48 -15.41 40.34
N ALA A 23 3.44 -15.43 39.00
CA ALA A 23 3.08 -16.62 38.23
C ALA A 23 4.31 -17.05 37.41
N CYS A 24 5.12 -17.91 38.02
CA CYS A 24 6.11 -18.74 37.34
C CYS A 24 5.38 -20.02 36.91
N GLY A 25 5.31 -20.28 35.60
CA GLY A 25 4.67 -21.47 35.04
C GLY A 25 5.62 -22.67 34.99
N ALA A 26 5.19 -23.78 35.57
CA ALA A 26 5.62 -25.15 35.25
C ALA A 26 4.42 -26.11 35.47
N PRO A 27 4.38 -27.27 34.78
CA PRO A 27 3.15 -27.98 34.43
C PRO A 27 2.75 -28.98 35.51
N GLY A 28 1.46 -29.31 35.58
CA GLY A 28 0.99 -30.45 36.35
C GLY A 28 -0.49 -30.38 36.73
N GLU A 29 -1.26 -31.25 36.08
CA GLU A 29 -2.58 -31.80 36.44
C GLU A 29 -3.63 -30.94 37.18
N GLY A 30 -4.79 -30.76 36.52
CA GLY A 30 -6.06 -30.60 37.24
C GLY A 30 -7.17 -29.88 36.49
N GLY A 31 -7.88 -30.60 35.61
CA GLY A 31 -9.29 -30.32 35.31
C GLY A 31 -9.60 -29.19 34.34
N PHE A 32 -9.35 -29.40 33.05
CA PHE A 32 -10.03 -28.65 32.01
C PHE A 32 -11.48 -29.13 31.95
N GLY A 33 -12.38 -28.38 32.59
CA GLY A 33 -13.81 -28.58 32.41
C GLY A 33 -14.16 -28.42 30.94
N VAL A 34 -14.87 -29.39 30.37
CA VAL A 34 -15.46 -29.33 29.02
C VAL A 34 -16.25 -28.03 28.76
N GLY A 35 -16.71 -27.34 29.81
CA GLY A 35 -17.36 -26.03 29.71
C GLY A 35 -16.43 -24.87 29.34
N ASP A 36 -15.15 -24.90 29.72
CA ASP A 36 -14.18 -23.83 29.41
C ASP A 36 -13.61 -23.93 27.99
N MET A 37 -13.56 -25.16 27.46
CA MET A 37 -13.20 -25.42 26.06
C MET A 37 -14.34 -25.04 25.10
N LEU A 38 -15.61 -25.10 25.53
CA LEU A 38 -16.76 -24.69 24.71
C LEU A 38 -16.93 -23.17 24.63
N LEU A 39 -16.56 -22.44 25.67
CA LEU A 39 -16.68 -20.97 25.72
C LEU A 39 -15.54 -20.25 25.00
N THR A 40 -14.39 -20.93 24.80
CA THR A 40 -13.20 -20.35 24.14
C THR A 40 -12.96 -20.90 22.73
N ALA A 41 -13.61 -22.02 22.34
CA ALA A 41 -13.54 -22.59 20.98
C ALA A 41 -14.57 -21.99 20.01
N GLY A 42 -14.81 -20.69 20.11
CA GLY A 42 -15.38 -19.92 19.01
C GLY A 42 -14.34 -19.82 17.89
N THR A 43 -14.08 -20.94 17.21
CA THR A 43 -13.32 -20.95 15.96
C THR A 43 -14.20 -20.24 14.93
N THR A 44 -14.16 -18.92 14.92
CA THR A 44 -14.44 -18.14 13.71
C THR A 44 -13.36 -18.57 12.73
N GLN A 45 -13.59 -19.73 12.11
CA GLN A 45 -12.82 -20.22 10.99
C GLN A 45 -12.99 -19.12 9.94
N ALA A 46 -11.90 -18.43 9.61
CA ALA A 46 -11.89 -17.52 8.49
C ALA A 46 -12.48 -18.29 7.30
N PRO A 47 -13.46 -17.71 6.57
CA PRO A 47 -14.11 -18.40 5.47
C PRO A 47 -13.04 -19.01 4.57
N PRO A 48 -13.23 -20.24 4.06
CA PRO A 48 -12.23 -20.90 3.22
C PRO A 48 -11.93 -19.98 2.04
N GLN A 49 -10.81 -19.28 2.12
CA GLN A 49 -10.28 -18.53 1.00
C GLN A 49 -9.90 -19.59 -0.04
N ALA A 50 -10.35 -19.40 -1.28
CA ALA A 50 -9.92 -20.25 -2.38
C ALA A 50 -8.39 -20.34 -2.34
N ALA A 51 -7.83 -21.52 -2.58
CA ALA A 51 -6.38 -21.71 -2.51
C ALA A 51 -5.68 -20.79 -3.52
N GLU A 52 -5.14 -19.67 -3.04
CA GLU A 52 -4.40 -18.70 -3.83
C GLU A 52 -3.00 -19.24 -4.11
N ILE A 53 -2.66 -19.43 -5.39
CA ILE A 53 -1.35 -19.92 -5.80
C ILE A 53 -0.44 -18.71 -6.02
N ARG A 54 0.46 -18.45 -5.07
CA ARG A 54 1.36 -17.28 -5.10
C ARG A 54 2.70 -17.54 -5.83
N ASP A 55 3.00 -18.80 -6.13
CA ASP A 55 4.16 -19.20 -6.94
C ASP A 55 3.74 -19.29 -8.42
N VAL A 56 3.41 -18.13 -9.00
CA VAL A 56 2.98 -18.00 -10.39
C VAL A 56 3.90 -17.02 -11.12
N TYR A 57 4.02 -17.18 -12.45
CA TYR A 57 4.75 -16.24 -13.27
C TYR A 57 4.20 -14.82 -13.08
N CYS A 58 5.09 -13.94 -12.62
CA CYS A 58 4.79 -12.53 -12.42
C CYS A 58 5.96 -11.74 -13.04
N PRO A 59 5.78 -11.16 -14.24
CA PRO A 59 6.83 -10.46 -14.96
C PRO A 59 7.16 -9.13 -14.28
N THR A 60 8.36 -8.58 -14.50
CA THR A 60 8.69 -7.21 -14.10
C THR A 60 7.77 -6.19 -14.75
N VAL A 61 7.66 -5.02 -14.10
CA VAL A 61 6.91 -3.89 -14.65
C VAL A 61 7.86 -3.07 -15.53
N ASP A 62 7.52 -2.93 -16.81
CA ASP A 62 8.26 -2.11 -17.76
C ASP A 62 7.69 -0.69 -17.78
N VAL A 63 8.56 0.32 -17.80
CA VAL A 63 8.13 1.72 -17.99
C VAL A 63 8.19 2.05 -19.47
N VAL A 64 7.07 2.48 -20.04
CA VAL A 64 7.01 2.84 -21.47
C VAL A 64 7.94 4.00 -21.79
N ASP A 65 8.50 4.01 -23.00
CA ASP A 65 9.39 5.07 -23.46
C ASP A 65 8.73 6.45 -23.34
N GLY A 66 9.41 7.38 -22.67
CA GLY A 66 8.89 8.72 -22.38
C GLY A 66 7.79 8.77 -21.31
N GLY A 67 7.38 7.63 -20.76
CA GLY A 67 6.38 7.54 -19.68
C GLY A 67 6.96 7.66 -18.27
N ALA A 68 8.28 7.74 -18.10
CA ALA A 68 8.89 7.84 -16.77
C ALA A 68 8.66 9.21 -16.10
N ALA A 69 8.48 10.27 -16.90
CA ALA A 69 8.29 11.62 -16.40
C ALA A 69 7.41 12.44 -17.34
N LEU A 70 6.60 13.32 -16.75
CA LEU A 70 5.72 14.27 -17.45
C LEU A 70 6.01 15.67 -16.93
N GLN A 71 6.22 16.62 -17.83
CA GLN A 71 6.37 18.03 -17.49
C GLN A 71 5.13 18.80 -17.93
N VAL A 72 4.53 19.56 -17.00
CA VAL A 72 3.45 20.48 -17.31
C VAL A 72 4.04 21.87 -17.45
N ARG A 73 4.02 22.38 -18.68
CA ARG A 73 4.52 23.71 -19.01
C ARG A 73 3.38 24.75 -18.93
N GLY A 74 3.74 26.01 -18.70
CA GLY A 74 2.81 27.12 -18.87
C GLY A 74 2.37 27.33 -20.32
N GLY A 75 1.42 28.24 -20.53
CA GLY A 75 0.98 28.61 -21.88
C GLY A 75 2.01 29.48 -22.60
N GLY A 76 2.29 29.19 -23.87
CA GLY A 76 3.22 29.91 -24.73
C GLY A 76 4.49 29.13 -25.07
N GLU A 77 5.11 29.48 -26.19
CA GLU A 77 6.43 28.95 -26.56
C GLU A 77 7.48 29.50 -25.58
N GLY A 78 8.37 28.64 -25.07
CA GLY A 78 9.37 29.03 -24.06
C GLY A 78 8.84 29.20 -22.63
N ALA A 79 7.58 28.86 -22.35
CA ALA A 79 7.01 28.99 -21.02
C ALA A 79 7.74 28.11 -19.97
N SER A 80 7.80 28.61 -18.73
CA SER A 80 8.43 27.90 -17.61
C SER A 80 7.67 26.61 -17.25
N ILE A 81 8.41 25.63 -16.73
CA ILE A 81 7.82 24.42 -16.16
C ILE A 81 7.03 24.83 -14.91
N ARG A 82 5.73 24.53 -14.89
CA ARG A 82 4.87 24.74 -13.73
C ARG A 82 5.00 23.58 -12.76
N SER A 83 5.04 22.37 -13.28
CA SER A 83 5.28 21.18 -12.47
C SER A 83 5.92 20.08 -13.29
N GLN A 84 6.58 19.18 -12.56
CA GLN A 84 7.10 17.93 -13.10
C GLN A 84 6.53 16.78 -12.27
N VAL A 85 6.18 15.70 -12.95
CA VAL A 85 5.74 14.46 -12.35
C VAL A 85 6.69 13.37 -12.81
N SER A 86 7.15 12.51 -11.91
CA SER A 86 8.00 11.37 -12.24
C SER A 86 7.50 10.11 -11.54
N LEU A 87 7.61 8.95 -12.21
CA LEU A 87 7.49 7.67 -11.53
C LEU A 87 8.56 7.58 -10.45
N SER A 88 8.15 7.13 -9.26
CA SER A 88 9.04 6.92 -8.11
C SER A 88 9.24 5.44 -7.84
N ASP A 89 8.13 4.70 -7.79
CA ASP A 89 8.16 3.26 -7.55
C ASP A 89 7.03 2.55 -8.32
N VAL A 90 7.23 1.28 -8.62
CA VAL A 90 6.25 0.41 -9.29
C VAL A 90 6.21 -0.93 -8.59
N ALA A 91 5.00 -1.39 -8.28
CA ALA A 91 4.74 -2.63 -7.59
C ALA A 91 3.81 -3.51 -8.41
N ARG A 92 3.92 -4.82 -8.21
CA ARG A 92 3.10 -5.83 -8.88
C ARG A 92 2.83 -6.99 -7.93
N GLU A 93 1.64 -7.54 -8.05
CA GLU A 93 1.22 -8.74 -7.36
C GLU A 93 0.44 -9.62 -8.36
N CYS A 94 0.78 -10.89 -8.41
CA CYS A 94 0.13 -11.86 -9.28
C CYS A 94 -0.34 -13.05 -8.43
N ILE A 95 -1.61 -13.44 -8.62
CA ILE A 95 -2.23 -14.53 -7.88
C ILE A 95 -2.80 -15.52 -8.89
N GLY A 96 -2.24 -16.73 -8.93
CA GLY A 96 -2.73 -17.83 -9.74
C GLY A 96 -4.07 -18.34 -9.21
N GLN A 97 -4.97 -18.65 -10.14
CA GLN A 97 -6.30 -19.19 -9.87
C GLN A 97 -6.35 -20.68 -10.20
N THR A 98 -7.33 -21.39 -9.66
CA THR A 98 -7.51 -22.84 -9.90
C THR A 98 -7.84 -23.20 -11.35
N ASP A 99 -8.36 -22.25 -12.14
CA ASP A 99 -8.60 -22.40 -13.58
C ASP A 99 -7.34 -22.14 -14.44
N GLY A 100 -6.20 -21.89 -13.80
CA GLY A 100 -4.92 -21.57 -14.45
C GLY A 100 -4.80 -20.11 -14.88
N SER A 101 -5.83 -19.28 -14.72
CA SER A 101 -5.72 -17.84 -14.94
C SER A 101 -4.87 -17.18 -13.86
N THR A 102 -4.39 -15.97 -14.13
CA THR A 102 -3.62 -15.16 -13.17
C THR A 102 -4.30 -13.82 -12.98
N VAL A 103 -4.61 -13.46 -11.74
CA VAL A 103 -5.10 -12.13 -11.38
C VAL A 103 -3.90 -11.25 -11.07
N VAL A 104 -3.80 -10.12 -11.76
CA VAL A 104 -2.71 -9.17 -11.66
C VAL A 104 -3.21 -7.89 -10.99
N LYS A 105 -2.39 -7.38 -10.07
CA LYS A 105 -2.53 -6.08 -9.43
C LYS A 105 -1.25 -5.29 -9.63
N VAL A 106 -1.40 -4.03 -10.02
CA VAL A 106 -0.28 -3.13 -10.33
C VAL A 106 -0.42 -1.87 -9.49
N GLY A 107 0.63 -1.55 -8.73
CA GLY A 107 0.78 -0.31 -7.99
C GLY A 107 1.78 0.61 -8.69
N VAL A 108 1.47 1.90 -8.74
CA VAL A 108 2.37 2.92 -9.28
C VAL A 108 2.43 4.06 -8.29
N GLU A 109 3.63 4.42 -7.84
CA GLU A 109 3.89 5.64 -7.11
C GLU A 109 4.48 6.69 -8.05
N ALA A 110 3.92 7.88 -8.01
CA ALA A 110 4.45 9.04 -8.71
C ALA A 110 4.72 10.18 -7.72
N ARG A 111 5.75 10.97 -8.03
CA ARG A 111 6.12 12.18 -7.30
C ARG A 111 5.84 13.40 -8.16
N ALA A 112 5.08 14.34 -7.63
CA ALA A 112 4.87 15.64 -8.24
C ALA A 112 5.79 16.67 -7.57
N LEU A 113 6.39 17.53 -8.38
CA LEU A 113 7.37 18.55 -8.03
C LEU A 113 6.92 19.89 -8.62
N LEU A 114 7.03 20.96 -7.83
CA LEU A 114 6.86 22.33 -8.33
C LEU A 114 8.02 22.70 -9.24
N GLY A 115 7.69 23.26 -10.40
CA GLY A 115 8.67 23.94 -11.24
C GLY A 115 8.81 25.41 -10.86
N VAL A 116 9.74 26.11 -11.51
CA VAL A 116 10.02 27.55 -11.25
C VAL A 116 8.80 28.45 -11.47
N GLY A 117 7.87 28.04 -12.34
CA GLY A 117 6.60 28.75 -12.59
C GLY A 117 5.41 28.15 -11.84
N GLY A 118 5.63 27.22 -10.91
CA GLY A 118 4.61 26.53 -10.14
C GLY A 118 4.30 27.16 -8.79
N SER A 119 3.13 26.87 -8.26
CA SER A 119 2.71 27.28 -6.91
C SER A 119 2.08 26.11 -6.16
N ALA A 120 1.85 26.24 -4.86
CA ALA A 120 1.03 25.26 -4.14
C ALA A 120 -0.34 25.05 -4.82
N GLY A 121 -0.86 23.83 -4.78
CA GLY A 121 -2.08 23.46 -5.50
C GLY A 121 -2.22 21.96 -5.77
N ARG A 122 -3.17 21.63 -6.65
CA ARG A 122 -3.43 20.26 -7.11
C ARG A 122 -2.85 20.06 -8.52
N TYR A 123 -2.09 18.99 -8.68
CA TYR A 123 -1.46 18.61 -9.94
C TYR A 123 -2.01 17.26 -10.41
N ASP A 124 -2.33 17.19 -11.71
CA ASP A 124 -2.82 15.95 -12.32
C ASP A 124 -1.66 14.99 -12.59
N VAL A 125 -1.88 13.72 -12.23
CA VAL A 125 -0.94 12.61 -12.42
C VAL A 125 -1.65 11.55 -13.25
N PRO A 126 -1.55 11.60 -14.59
CA PRO A 126 -2.17 10.62 -15.47
C PRO A 126 -1.29 9.37 -15.57
N VAL A 127 -1.68 8.32 -14.87
CA VAL A 127 -1.04 6.99 -14.91
C VAL A 127 -1.76 6.10 -15.91
N GLN A 128 -0.99 5.48 -16.80
CA GLN A 128 -1.45 4.44 -17.71
C GLN A 128 -0.86 3.09 -17.29
N ILE A 129 -1.70 2.07 -17.23
CA ILE A 129 -1.30 0.69 -16.94
C ILE A 129 -1.84 -0.21 -18.05
N VAL A 130 -0.95 -0.98 -18.67
CA VAL A 130 -1.26 -1.91 -19.76
C VAL A 130 -0.76 -3.29 -19.39
N VAL A 131 -1.62 -4.30 -19.53
CA VAL A 131 -1.26 -5.71 -19.37
C VAL A 131 -1.61 -6.41 -20.67
N ARG A 132 -0.61 -7.02 -21.32
CA ARG A 132 -0.75 -7.59 -22.65
C ARG A 132 0.18 -8.78 -22.88
N ASP A 133 -0.17 -9.60 -23.85
CA ASP A 133 0.70 -10.65 -24.40
C ASP A 133 0.74 -10.51 -25.92
N GLY A 134 1.92 -10.20 -26.47
CA GLY A 134 2.08 -9.82 -27.89
C GLY A 134 1.16 -8.65 -28.27
N SER A 135 0.17 -8.94 -29.13
CA SER A 135 -0.86 -8.00 -29.60
C SER A 135 -2.15 -8.03 -28.78
N THR A 136 -2.33 -9.01 -27.89
CA THR A 136 -3.55 -9.20 -27.10
C THR A 136 -3.47 -8.37 -25.83
N VAL A 137 -4.40 -7.44 -25.65
CA VAL A 137 -4.46 -6.55 -24.48
C VAL A 137 -5.52 -7.03 -23.51
N PHE A 138 -5.11 -7.44 -22.31
CA PHE A 138 -6.02 -7.87 -21.23
C PHE A 138 -6.53 -6.68 -20.42
N ALA A 139 -5.69 -5.66 -20.22
CA ALA A 139 -6.07 -4.42 -19.57
C ALA A 139 -5.35 -3.23 -20.19
N ASN A 140 -6.06 -2.11 -20.33
CA ASN A 140 -5.52 -0.82 -20.70
C ASN A 140 -6.26 0.26 -19.90
N ARG A 141 -5.73 0.59 -18.73
CA ARG A 141 -6.42 1.41 -17.73
C ARG A 141 -5.69 2.73 -17.55
N SER A 142 -6.45 3.82 -17.68
CA SER A 142 -5.98 5.17 -17.40
C SER A 142 -6.57 5.65 -16.09
N ARG A 143 -5.73 6.18 -15.20
CA ARG A 143 -6.13 6.78 -13.92
C ARG A 143 -5.48 8.13 -13.76
N ARG A 144 -6.27 9.09 -13.29
CA ARG A 144 -5.78 10.43 -12.95
C ARG A 144 -5.82 10.57 -11.45
N ALA A 145 -4.65 10.59 -10.83
CA ALA A 145 -4.52 10.91 -9.43
C ALA A 145 -4.25 12.40 -9.27
N ALA A 146 -4.77 13.00 -8.20
CA ALA A 146 -4.53 14.40 -7.91
C ALA A 146 -3.50 14.51 -6.77
N ALA A 147 -2.32 15.00 -7.11
CA ALA A 147 -1.24 15.28 -6.17
C ALA A 147 -1.43 16.67 -5.54
N ALA A 148 -1.66 16.74 -4.22
CA ALA A 148 -1.71 18.03 -3.50
C ALA A 148 -0.34 18.41 -3.01
N ILE A 149 0.15 19.57 -3.44
CA ILE A 149 1.34 20.20 -2.87
C ILE A 149 0.84 21.35 -1.97
N PRO A 150 0.91 21.21 -0.63
CA PRO A 150 0.51 22.25 0.30
C PRO A 150 1.40 23.51 0.20
N ALA A 151 0.92 24.62 0.75
CA ALA A 151 1.75 25.82 0.90
C ALA A 151 3.00 25.51 1.75
N GLY A 152 4.16 26.01 1.31
CA GLY A 152 5.45 25.75 1.96
C GLY A 152 6.11 24.41 1.60
N GLN A 153 5.45 23.56 0.80
CA GLN A 153 6.04 22.34 0.24
C GLN A 153 6.37 22.52 -1.24
N THR A 154 7.37 21.78 -1.73
CA THR A 154 7.79 21.79 -3.14
C THR A 154 7.45 20.49 -3.86
N GLN A 155 7.05 19.46 -3.12
CA GLN A 155 6.77 18.14 -3.68
C GLN A 155 5.72 17.38 -2.88
N THR A 156 5.15 16.35 -3.50
CA THR A 156 4.28 15.37 -2.87
C THR A 156 4.33 14.06 -3.64
N THR A 157 3.94 12.95 -3.03
CA THR A 157 3.81 11.65 -3.70
C THR A 157 2.35 11.22 -3.75
N VAL A 158 2.02 10.39 -4.73
CA VAL A 158 0.70 9.80 -4.88
C VAL A 158 0.82 8.38 -5.43
N SER A 159 -0.03 7.49 -4.92
CA SER A 159 -0.10 6.10 -5.35
C SER A 159 -1.38 5.84 -6.12
N VAL A 160 -1.27 5.08 -7.21
CA VAL A 160 -2.38 4.53 -8.00
C VAL A 160 -2.27 3.02 -7.94
N ILE A 161 -3.39 2.34 -7.68
CA ILE A 161 -3.45 0.88 -7.63
C ILE A 161 -4.55 0.43 -8.57
N GLU A 162 -4.20 -0.49 -9.47
CA GLU A 162 -5.15 -1.19 -10.34
C GLU A 162 -5.14 -2.67 -10.04
N ASP A 163 -6.31 -3.22 -9.72
CA ASP A 163 -6.52 -4.63 -9.38
C ASP A 163 -7.54 -5.30 -10.32
N GLY A 164 -7.72 -6.61 -10.14
CA GLY A 164 -8.72 -7.37 -10.90
C GLY A 164 -8.42 -7.48 -12.39
N ILE A 165 -7.14 -7.43 -12.78
CA ILE A 165 -6.73 -7.66 -14.16
C ILE A 165 -6.56 -9.17 -14.36
N VAL A 166 -7.43 -9.80 -15.15
CA VAL A 166 -7.39 -11.25 -15.35
C VAL A 166 -6.60 -11.57 -16.62
N VAL A 167 -5.53 -12.34 -16.48
CA VAL A 167 -4.75 -12.92 -17.57
C VAL A 167 -5.19 -14.38 -17.76
N PRO A 168 -5.68 -14.76 -18.95
CA PRO A 168 -6.09 -16.14 -19.23
C PRO A 168 -4.93 -17.14 -19.10
N ALA A 169 -5.26 -18.39 -18.76
CA ALA A 169 -4.27 -19.46 -18.58
C ALA A 169 -3.30 -19.63 -19.78
N ALA A 170 -3.79 -19.42 -21.00
CA ALA A 170 -2.99 -19.51 -22.22
C ALA A 170 -1.82 -18.50 -22.27
N SER A 171 -1.93 -17.36 -21.58
CA SER A 171 -0.93 -16.30 -21.54
C SER A 171 -0.33 -16.08 -20.16
N ALA A 172 -0.68 -16.92 -19.17
CA ALA A 172 -0.27 -16.76 -17.78
C ALA A 172 1.25 -16.78 -17.56
N ASN A 173 2.03 -17.28 -18.54
CA ASN A 173 3.49 -17.38 -18.46
C ASN A 173 4.25 -16.50 -19.47
N SER A 174 3.56 -15.66 -20.26
CA SER A 174 4.15 -14.89 -21.36
C SER A 174 3.77 -13.41 -21.36
N PHE A 175 2.78 -13.01 -20.56
CA PHE A 175 2.32 -11.63 -20.52
C PHE A 175 3.38 -10.64 -20.00
N LYS A 176 3.16 -9.37 -20.29
CA LYS A 176 3.96 -8.22 -19.86
C LYS A 176 3.08 -7.20 -19.17
N ILE A 177 3.69 -6.44 -18.25
CA ILE A 177 3.07 -5.32 -17.54
C ILE A 177 3.84 -4.07 -17.92
N GLU A 178 3.13 -3.08 -18.46
CA GLU A 178 3.70 -1.80 -18.86
C GLU A 178 2.99 -0.66 -18.14
N VAL A 179 3.76 0.33 -17.69
CA VAL A 179 3.24 1.52 -17.01
C VAL A 179 3.86 2.79 -17.55
N GLY A 180 3.17 3.91 -17.41
CA GLY A 180 3.71 5.21 -17.77
C GLY A 180 2.85 6.38 -17.35
N LEU A 181 3.47 7.54 -17.24
CA LEU A 181 2.81 8.84 -17.16
C LEU A 181 2.45 9.31 -18.55
N GLY A 182 1.25 9.86 -18.68
CA GLY A 182 0.77 10.34 -19.96
C GLY A 182 0.21 9.19 -20.79
N GLY A 183 -1.06 8.87 -20.55
CA GLY A 183 -1.82 8.06 -21.47
C GLY A 183 -2.09 8.87 -22.73
N ARG A 184 -1.68 8.36 -23.89
CA ARG A 184 -2.33 8.66 -25.17
C ARG A 184 -3.82 8.33 -24.98
N ALA A 185 -4.64 9.32 -24.65
CA ALA A 185 -6.05 9.22 -25.00
C ALA A 185 -6.07 8.84 -26.49
N PRO A 186 -6.83 7.81 -26.92
CA PRO A 186 -6.88 7.44 -28.33
C PRO A 186 -7.10 8.74 -29.08
N ALA A 187 -6.19 9.06 -30.00
CA ALA A 187 -6.21 10.33 -30.71
C ALA A 187 -7.60 10.47 -31.30
N GLY A 188 -8.44 11.27 -30.64
CA GLY A 188 -9.77 11.61 -31.11
C GLY A 188 -9.52 12.23 -32.46
N ARG A 189 -9.94 11.53 -33.50
CA ARG A 189 -9.88 11.93 -34.89
C ARG A 189 -10.36 13.39 -34.94
N ARG A 190 -9.42 14.35 -35.04
CA ARG A 190 -9.77 15.72 -35.38
C ARG A 190 -10.15 15.64 -36.85
N GLY A 191 -11.46 15.58 -37.09
CA GLY A 191 -12.04 15.82 -38.41
C GLY A 191 -11.87 17.27 -38.80
#